data_AF-A0A927U800-F1
#
_entry.id   AF-A0A927U800-F1
#
_cell.length_a   1.000
_cell.length_b   1.000
_cell.length_c   1.000
_cell.angle_alpha   90.00
_cell.angle_beta   90.00
_cell.angle_gamma   90.00
#
_symmetry.space_group_name_H-M   'P 1'
#
loop_
_entity.id
_entity.type
_entity.pdbx_description
1 polymer ?
#
loop_
_entity_poly.entity_id
_entity_poly.type
_entity_poly.pdbx_seq_one_letter_code
_entity_poly.pdbx_strand_id
1 'polypeptide(L)'
;MPDWNTYFKRRAMPEHQSYRMMREYDVVHKEFEKCAKKHFNDDRLRYRIYESDIEYERFEKELEAVILPVYKSAQNCGFREWKYI
;
A
#
# COMPACT_ATOMS: atom_id res chain seq x y z
N MET A 1 1.06 6.56 16.26
CA MET A 1 0.32 6.23 15.04
C MET A 1 -0.24 7.51 14.46
N PRO A 2 0.02 7.83 13.20
CA PRO A 2 -0.62 8.97 12.57
C PRO A 2 -2.15 8.71 12.48
N ASP A 3 -2.97 9.76 12.49
CA ASP A 3 -4.41 9.62 12.24
C ASP A 3 -4.66 8.83 10.95
N TRP A 4 -5.48 7.78 11.04
CA TRP A 4 -5.69 6.84 9.94
C TRP A 4 -6.21 7.54 8.67
N ASN A 5 -7.25 8.35 8.82
CA ASN A 5 -7.93 8.97 7.68
C ASN A 5 -7.02 9.93 6.92
N THR A 6 -6.20 10.69 7.65
CA THR A 6 -5.23 11.61 7.07
C THR A 6 -4.05 10.87 6.48
N TYR A 7 -3.51 9.90 7.21
CA TYR A 7 -2.34 9.12 6.80
C TYR A 7 -2.60 8.30 5.53
N PHE A 8 -3.68 7.52 5.55
CA PHE A 8 -3.98 6.58 4.48
C PHE A 8 -4.28 7.33 3.18
N LYS A 9 -5.13 8.37 3.23
CA LYS A 9 -5.44 9.19 2.04
C LYS A 9 -4.20 9.87 1.44
N ARG A 10 -3.30 10.38 2.29
CA ARG A 10 -2.03 10.99 1.80
C ARG A 10 -1.09 9.97 1.16
N ARG A 11 -1.21 8.69 1.54
CA ARG A 11 -0.36 7.61 1.03
C ARG A 11 -0.94 6.93 -0.21
N ALA A 12 -2.25 6.76 -0.30
CA ALA A 12 -2.89 5.98 -1.35
C ALA A 12 -2.60 6.52 -2.76
N MET A 13 -2.63 7.85 -2.94
CA MET A 13 -2.38 8.48 -4.25
C MET A 13 -0.93 8.30 -4.75
N PRO A 14 0.13 8.60 -3.97
CA PRO A 14 1.50 8.29 -4.37
C PRO A 14 1.77 6.80 -4.64
N GLU A 15 1.15 5.89 -3.87
CA GLU A 15 1.27 4.44 -4.09
C GLU A 15 0.64 4.05 -5.44
N HIS A 16 -0.53 4.61 -5.77
CA HIS A 16 -1.18 4.37 -7.06
C HIS A 16 -0.33 4.89 -8.24
N GLN A 17 0.27 6.07 -8.10
CA GLN A 17 1.19 6.60 -9.11
C GLN A 17 2.42 5.70 -9.29
N SER A 18 2.98 5.20 -8.19
CA SER A 18 4.11 4.26 -8.21
C SER A 18 3.73 2.95 -8.90
N TYR A 19 2.53 2.43 -8.64
CA TYR A 19 1.95 1.29 -9.36
C TYR A 19 1.85 1.55 -10.87
N ARG A 20 1.31 2.70 -11.29
CA ARG A 20 1.23 3.09 -12.70
C ARG A 20 2.61 3.16 -13.37
N MET A 21 3.59 3.77 -12.70
CA MET A 21 4.97 3.85 -13.18
C MET A 21 5.61 2.46 -13.30
N MET A 22 5.35 1.56 -12.35
CA MET A 22 5.82 0.18 -12.43
C MET A 22 5.24 -0.56 -13.63
N ARG A 23 4.01 -0.25 -14.06
CA ARG A 23 3.40 -0.83 -15.26
C ARG A 23 3.97 -0.24 -16.55
N GLU A 24 4.27 1.05 -16.55
CA GLU A 24 4.65 1.80 -17.75
C GLU A 24 6.15 1.67 -18.07
N TYR A 25 7.01 1.62 -17.05
CA TYR A 25 8.46 1.67 -17.23
C TYR A 25 9.13 0.36 -16.82
N ASP A 26 9.72 -0.33 -17.79
CA ASP A 26 10.46 -1.60 -17.59
C ASP A 26 11.52 -1.52 -16.48
N VAL A 27 12.21 -0.38 -16.36
CA VAL A 27 13.22 -0.18 -15.32
C VAL A 27 12.59 -0.21 -13.93
N VAL A 28 11.44 0.46 -13.78
CA VAL A 28 10.69 0.48 -12.51
C VAL A 28 10.10 -0.89 -12.23
N HIS A 29 9.57 -1.57 -13.25
CA HIS A 29 9.07 -2.94 -13.13
C HIS A 29 10.13 -3.90 -12.58
N LYS A 30 11.35 -3.87 -13.15
CA LYS A 30 12.45 -4.75 -12.73
C LYS A 30 12.86 -4.52 -11.27
N GLU A 31 12.91 -3.26 -10.82
CA GLU A 31 13.24 -2.96 -9.42
C GLU A 31 12.09 -3.35 -8.48
N PHE A 32 10.84 -3.13 -8.89
CA PHE A 32 9.68 -3.58 -8.13
C PHE A 32 9.69 -5.10 -7.94
N GLU A 33 9.97 -5.89 -8.98
CA GLU A 33 10.03 -7.35 -8.90
C GLU A 33 11.07 -7.85 -7.87
N LYS A 34 12.21 -7.17 -7.76
CA LYS A 34 13.24 -7.51 -6.76
C LYS A 34 12.71 -7.28 -5.33
N CYS A 35 12.02 -6.15 -5.12
CA CYS A 35 11.42 -5.82 -3.82
C CYS A 35 10.26 -6.76 -3.47
N ALA A 36 9.36 -7.00 -4.43
CA ALA A 36 8.18 -7.84 -4.27
C ALA A 36 8.54 -9.27 -3.83
N LYS A 37 9.56 -9.88 -4.45
CA LYS A 37 10.06 -11.22 -4.08
C LYS A 37 10.49 -11.35 -2.62
N LYS A 38 10.88 -10.26 -1.97
CA LYS A 38 11.36 -10.25 -0.59
C LYS A 38 10.28 -9.84 0.42
N HIS A 39 9.31 -9.03 -0.01
CA HIS A 39 8.42 -8.31 0.89
C HIS A 39 6.93 -8.68 0.75
N PHE A 40 6.53 -9.38 -0.31
CA PHE A 40 5.17 -9.91 -0.42
C PHE A 40 5.09 -11.29 0.22
N ASN A 41 4.35 -11.35 1.33
CA ASN A 41 4.05 -12.60 2.04
C ASN A 41 2.79 -13.31 1.50
N ASP A 42 2.02 -12.65 0.63
CA ASP A 42 0.80 -13.18 0.03
C ASP A 42 0.71 -12.80 -1.46
N ASP A 43 0.86 -13.79 -2.34
CA ASP A 43 0.76 -13.59 -3.79
C ASP A 43 -0.63 -13.08 -4.22
N ARG A 44 -1.70 -13.34 -3.47
CA ARG A 44 -3.05 -12.84 -3.80
C ARG A 44 -3.12 -11.32 -3.77
N LEU A 45 -2.24 -10.71 -2.98
CA LEU A 45 -2.12 -9.27 -2.78
C LEU A 45 -1.44 -8.62 -3.99
N ARG A 46 -0.42 -9.30 -4.53
CA ARG A 46 0.25 -8.98 -5.78
C ARG A 46 -0.74 -9.01 -6.95
N TYR A 47 -1.51 -10.09 -7.09
CA TYR A 47 -2.51 -10.22 -8.16
C TYR A 47 -3.61 -9.13 -8.09
N ARG A 48 -4.13 -8.86 -6.88
CA ARG A 48 -5.25 -7.92 -6.68
C ARG A 48 -4.89 -6.46 -6.91
N ILE A 49 -3.67 -6.06 -6.57
CA ILE A 49 -3.26 -4.65 -6.61
C ILE A 49 -2.35 -4.34 -7.81
N TYR A 50 -1.38 -5.23 -8.10
CA TYR A 50 -0.26 -4.90 -8.98
C TYR A 50 -0.32 -5.60 -10.36
N GLU A 51 -1.09 -6.68 -10.50
CA GLU A 51 -1.22 -7.38 -11.79
C GLU A 51 -2.54 -7.08 -12.53
N SER A 52 -3.56 -6.62 -11.82
CA SER A 52 -4.84 -6.20 -12.42
C SER A 52 -4.75 -4.75 -12.92
N ASP A 53 -5.30 -4.43 -14.10
CA ASP A 53 -5.52 -3.04 -14.51
C ASP A 53 -6.76 -2.52 -13.78
N ILE A 54 -6.55 -1.70 -12.76
CA ILE A 54 -7.60 -1.24 -11.86
C ILE A 54 -7.55 0.28 -11.71
N GLU A 55 -8.72 0.89 -11.67
CA GLU A 55 -8.89 2.31 -11.38
C GLU A 55 -8.54 2.63 -9.91
N TYR A 56 -8.21 3.90 -9.67
CA TYR A 56 -7.78 4.40 -8.35
C TYR A 56 -8.72 3.98 -7.22
N GLU A 57 -10.05 4.06 -7.41
CA GLU A 57 -11.03 3.74 -6.38
C GLU A 57 -10.96 2.27 -5.93
N ARG A 58 -10.65 1.36 -6.87
CA ARG A 58 -10.47 -0.06 -6.54
C ARG A 58 -9.10 -0.30 -5.93
N PHE A 59 -8.06 0.35 -6.47
CA PHE A 59 -6.72 0.30 -5.90
C PHE A 59 -6.71 0.75 -4.43
N GLU A 60 -7.35 1.88 -4.13
CA GLU A 60 -7.43 2.45 -2.78
C GLU A 60 -8.09 1.46 -1.80
N LYS A 61 -9.20 0.84 -2.18
CA LYS A 61 -9.89 -0.17 -1.35
C LYS A 61 -9.04 -1.40 -1.08
N GLU A 62 -8.38 -1.94 -2.11
CA GLU A 62 -7.52 -3.11 -1.95
C GLU A 62 -6.27 -2.78 -1.11
N LEU A 63 -5.68 -1.60 -1.29
CA LEU A 63 -4.57 -1.13 -0.47
C LEU A 63 -5.00 -0.94 1.00
N GLU A 64 -6.20 -0.44 1.23
CA GLU A 64 -6.75 -0.27 2.57
C GLU A 64 -6.91 -1.61 3.29
N ALA A 65 -7.47 -2.61 2.60
CA ALA A 65 -7.67 -3.96 3.12
C ALA A 65 -6.36 -4.63 3.57
N VAL A 66 -5.23 -4.20 3.01
CA VAL A 66 -3.89 -4.71 3.33
C VAL A 66 -3.25 -3.95 4.49
N ILE A 67 -3.34 -2.62 4.49
CA ILE A 67 -2.64 -1.78 5.48
C ILE A 67 -3.42 -1.71 6.79
N LEU A 68 -4.76 -1.69 6.75
CA LEU A 68 -5.60 -1.49 7.92
C LEU A 68 -5.39 -2.55 9.02
N PRO A 69 -5.26 -3.86 8.71
CA PRO A 69 -4.97 -4.88 9.73
C PRO A 69 -3.64 -4.62 10.44
N VAL A 70 -2.60 -4.19 9.73
CA VAL A 70 -1.28 -3.89 10.30
C VAL A 70 -1.37 -2.66 11.21
N TYR A 71 -2.06 -1.61 10.77
CA TYR A 71 -2.29 -0.42 11.57
C TYR A 71 -3.04 -0.74 12.88
N LYS A 72 -4.13 -1.52 12.79
CA LYS A 72 -4.91 -1.97 13.96
C LYS A 72 -4.10 -2.87 14.89
N SER A 73 -3.26 -3.74 14.34
CA SER A 73 -2.34 -4.57 15.15
C SER A 73 -1.40 -3.70 15.98
N ALA A 74 -0.80 -2.67 15.38
CA ALA A 74 0.03 -1.72 16.13
C ALA A 74 -0.77 -1.00 17.22
N GLN A 75 -1.99 -0.54 16.95
CA GLN A 75 -2.84 0.06 17.98
C GLN A 75 -3.11 -0.92 19.15
N ASN A 76 -3.44 -2.18 18.84
CA ASN A 76 -3.67 -3.23 19.83
C ASN A 76 -2.42 -3.56 20.66
N CYS A 77 -1.22 -3.40 20.10
CA CYS A 77 0.05 -3.52 20.81
C CYS A 77 0.41 -2.29 21.66
N GLY A 78 -0.48 -1.30 21.76
CA GLY A 78 -0.29 -0.13 22.62
C GLY A 78 0.39 1.07 21.94
N PHE A 79 0.63 1.02 20.63
CA PHE A 79 1.12 2.20 19.90
C PHE A 79 0.04 3.28 19.83
N ARG A 80 0.25 4.37 20.56
CA ARG A 80 -0.72 5.48 20.66
C ARG A 80 -0.65 6.43 19.47
N GLU A 81 -1.73 7.16 19.22
CA GLU A 81 -1.76 8.18 18.19
C GLU A 81 -0.78 9.34 18.46
N TRP A 82 -0.18 9.87 17.39
CA TRP A 82 0.73 11.00 17.47
C TRP A 82 -0.06 12.27 17.73
N LYS A 83 0.29 12.97 18.81
CA LYS A 83 -0.19 14.32 19.07
C LYS A 83 0.85 15.30 18.53
N TYR A 84 0.49 16.02 17.47
CA TYR A 84 1.27 17.19 17.07
C TYR A 84 0.85 18.34 18.00
N ILE A 85 1.75 18.74 18.89
CA ILE A 85 1.62 19.92 19.77
C ILE A 85 2.22 21.10 19.03
#